data_AF-A0A7J6U516-F1
#
_entry.id   AF-A0A7J6U516-F1
#
_cell.length_a   1.000
_cell.length_b   1.000
_cell.length_c   1.000
_cell.angle_alpha   90.00
_cell.angle_beta   90.00
_cell.angle_gamma   90.00
#
_symmetry.space_group_name_H-M   'P 1'
#
loop_
_entity.id
_entity.type
_entity.pdbx_description
1 polymer ?
#
loop_
_entity_poly.entity_id
_entity_poly.type
_entity_poly.pdbx_seq_one_letter_code
_entity_poly.pdbx_strand_id
1 'polypeptide(L)'
;MKANALSPEQDLLAPFEQTTRKFSGSTFTTISSVRAVTRGLSRELKTGASGHSKVSKFRQALVSSVEKYFKHALVVDNEDDIVGHIYVAASFLDPRYTTTESTVDGKRSIEAVVEYFGIDDSRAQRVRELSQATNEDSDDLLSGLQRRSLSTFDENPTTLSKELQV
;
A
#
# COMPACT_ATOMS: atom_id res chain seq x y z
N MET A 1 -10.08 2.99 -42.26
CA MET A 1 -10.87 2.84 -41.01
C MET A 1 -10.71 4.13 -40.21
N LYS A 2 -11.77 4.93 -40.04
CA LYS A 2 -11.71 6.11 -39.18
C LYS A 2 -11.88 5.62 -37.73
N ALA A 3 -10.88 5.83 -36.88
CA ALA A 3 -11.07 5.64 -35.45
C ALA A 3 -12.22 6.56 -35.01
N ASN A 4 -13.27 6.02 -34.39
CA ASN A 4 -14.30 6.83 -33.77
C ASN A 4 -13.61 7.68 -32.70
N ALA A 5 -13.56 8.99 -32.93
CA ALA A 5 -13.10 9.92 -31.91
C ALA A 5 -14.03 9.75 -30.71
N LEU A 6 -13.46 9.42 -29.56
CA LEU A 6 -14.18 9.32 -28.30
C LEU A 6 -14.84 10.67 -28.00
N SER A 7 -16.00 10.63 -27.33
CA SER A 7 -16.60 11.88 -26.86
C SER A 7 -15.67 12.53 -25.82
N PRO A 8 -15.69 13.87 -25.66
CA PRO A 8 -14.87 14.55 -24.66
C PRO A 8 -15.06 14.02 -23.23
N GLU A 9 -16.24 13.47 -22.92
CA GLU A 9 -16.56 12.83 -21.65
C GLU A 9 -15.93 11.44 -21.53
N GLN A 10 -15.87 10.67 -22.61
CA GLN A 10 -15.19 9.38 -22.65
C GLN A 10 -13.66 9.56 -22.49
N ASP A 11 -13.11 10.63 -23.07
CA ASP A 11 -11.71 11.01 -22.89
C ASP A 11 -11.36 11.38 -21.44
N LEU A 12 -12.34 11.82 -20.62
CA LEU A 12 -12.11 12.10 -19.19
C LEU A 12 -11.97 10.83 -18.34
N LEU A 13 -12.60 9.73 -18.75
CA LEU A 13 -12.59 8.47 -18.01
C LEU A 13 -11.41 7.57 -18.42
N ALA A 14 -10.82 7.79 -19.59
CA ALA A 14 -9.69 7.00 -20.07
C ALA A 14 -8.51 6.92 -19.07
N PRO A 15 -8.08 8.01 -18.40
CA PRO A 15 -7.04 7.95 -17.37
C PRO A 15 -7.39 7.04 -16.19
N PHE A 16 -8.66 7.02 -15.78
CA PHE A 16 -9.13 6.15 -14.69
C PHE A 16 -9.16 4.69 -15.11
N GLU A 17 -9.57 4.40 -16.34
CA GLU A 17 -9.54 3.04 -16.86
C GLU A 17 -8.10 2.51 -16.95
N GLN A 18 -7.17 3.32 -17.46
CA GLN A 18 -5.76 2.96 -17.52
C GLN A 18 -5.17 2.73 -16.12
N THR A 19 -5.51 3.59 -15.17
CA THR A 19 -5.12 3.45 -13.75
C THR A 19 -5.67 2.16 -13.14
N THR A 20 -6.95 1.87 -13.38
CA THR A 20 -7.60 0.65 -12.92
C THR A 20 -6.90 -0.59 -13.48
N ARG A 21 -6.55 -0.60 -14.77
CA ARG A 21 -5.79 -1.70 -15.39
C ARG A 21 -4.40 -1.86 -14.78
N LYS A 22 -3.70 -0.77 -14.42
CA LYS A 22 -2.39 -0.86 -13.75
C LYS A 22 -2.51 -1.51 -12.36
N PHE A 23 -3.57 -1.21 -11.62
CA PHE A 23 -3.82 -1.87 -10.32
C PHE A 23 -4.29 -3.31 -10.49
N SER A 24 -5.29 -3.56 -11.35
CA SER A 24 -5.88 -4.90 -11.53
C SER A 24 -4.99 -5.88 -12.30
N GLY A 25 -4.07 -5.39 -13.12
CA GLY A 25 -3.10 -6.21 -13.86
C GLY A 25 -1.92 -6.70 -13.01
N SER A 26 -1.83 -6.26 -11.76
CA SER A 26 -0.86 -6.78 -10.79
C SER A 26 -1.46 -7.95 -10.02
N THR A 27 -0.75 -9.08 -9.95
CA THR A 27 -1.17 -10.24 -9.13
C THR A 27 -1.38 -9.83 -7.66
N PHE A 28 -0.64 -8.80 -7.22
CA PHE A 28 -0.85 -8.09 -5.96
C PHE A 28 -0.56 -6.60 -6.18
N THR A 29 -1.53 -5.73 -5.88
CA THR A 29 -1.27 -4.29 -5.85
C THR A 29 -0.30 -3.99 -4.71
N THR A 30 0.91 -3.57 -5.06
CA THR A 30 1.94 -3.24 -4.07
C THR A 30 1.83 -1.77 -3.67
N ILE A 31 2.10 -1.48 -2.40
CA ILE A 31 2.15 -0.10 -1.87
C ILE A 31 3.12 0.80 -2.67
N SER A 32 4.20 0.22 -3.21
CA SER A 32 5.15 0.90 -4.10
C SER A 32 4.53 1.44 -5.39
N SER A 33 3.47 0.79 -5.90
CA SER A 33 2.81 1.20 -7.15
C SER A 33 1.81 2.34 -6.96
N VAL A 34 1.21 2.45 -5.77
CA VAL A 34 0.11 3.38 -5.49
C VAL A 34 0.50 4.81 -5.83
N ARG A 35 1.65 5.26 -5.33
CA ARG A 35 2.16 6.61 -5.58
C ARG A 35 2.43 6.90 -7.05
N ALA A 36 3.22 6.05 -7.72
CA ALA A 36 3.58 6.24 -9.12
C ALA A 36 2.34 6.26 -10.02
N VAL A 37 1.40 5.34 -9.80
CA VAL A 37 0.15 5.25 -10.56
C VAL A 37 -0.74 6.46 -10.32
N THR A 38 -0.93 6.87 -9.05
CA THR A 38 -1.78 8.02 -8.70
C THR A 38 -1.19 9.33 -9.22
N ARG A 39 0.14 9.51 -9.17
CA ARG A 39 0.82 10.66 -9.78
C ARG A 39 0.61 10.70 -11.29
N GLY A 40 0.64 9.56 -11.95
CA GLY A 40 0.29 9.42 -13.37
C GLY A 40 -1.14 9.91 -13.64
N LEU A 41 -2.12 9.39 -12.89
CA LEU A 41 -3.53 9.81 -13.00
C LEU A 41 -3.70 11.31 -12.79
N SER A 42 -3.14 11.87 -11.71
CA SER A 42 -3.23 13.31 -11.42
C SER A 42 -2.63 14.16 -12.54
N ARG A 43 -1.50 13.72 -13.12
CA ARG A 43 -0.86 14.41 -14.24
C ARG A 43 -1.74 14.40 -15.48
N GLU A 44 -2.23 13.24 -15.90
CA GLU A 44 -3.09 13.11 -17.09
C GLU A 44 -4.38 13.92 -16.96
N LEU A 45 -4.98 13.95 -15.76
CA LEU A 45 -6.15 14.78 -15.50
C LEU A 45 -5.84 16.27 -15.57
N LYS A 46 -4.65 16.72 -15.18
CA LYS A 46 -4.23 18.14 -15.23
C LYS A 46 -3.83 18.61 -16.63
N THR A 47 -3.30 17.73 -17.49
CA THR A 47 -2.77 18.10 -18.81
C THR A 47 -3.79 18.03 -19.95
N GLY A 48 -4.96 17.44 -19.74
CA GLY A 48 -5.94 17.25 -20.83
C GLY A 48 -6.62 18.55 -21.29
N ALA A 49 -6.99 18.58 -22.59
CA ALA A 49 -7.53 19.76 -23.25
C ALA A 49 -8.87 20.26 -22.65
N SER A 50 -8.96 21.58 -22.48
CA SER A 50 -10.10 22.28 -21.87
C SER A 50 -11.11 22.75 -22.93
N GLY A 51 -11.70 21.83 -23.69
CA GLY A 51 -12.57 22.20 -24.83
C GLY A 51 -13.93 22.78 -24.46
N HIS A 52 -14.54 22.33 -23.35
CA HIS A 52 -15.88 22.74 -22.92
C HIS A 52 -15.94 23.10 -21.43
N SER A 53 -16.71 24.13 -21.06
CA SER A 53 -16.78 24.64 -19.69
C SER A 53 -17.31 23.60 -18.68
N LYS A 54 -18.29 22.77 -19.06
CA LYS A 54 -18.81 21.68 -18.21
C LYS A 54 -17.77 20.57 -18.00
N VAL A 55 -17.10 20.14 -19.08
CA VAL A 55 -16.02 19.13 -19.07
C VAL A 55 -14.84 19.63 -18.23
N SER A 56 -14.50 20.91 -18.32
CA SER A 56 -13.45 21.54 -17.51
C SER A 56 -13.81 21.55 -16.01
N LYS A 57 -15.04 21.95 -15.64
CA LYS A 57 -15.52 21.88 -14.25
C LYS A 57 -15.50 20.47 -13.70
N PHE A 58 -15.93 19.49 -14.51
CA PHE A 58 -15.92 18.09 -14.10
C PHE A 58 -14.49 17.57 -13.92
N ARG A 59 -13.58 17.87 -14.86
CA ARG A 59 -12.15 17.57 -14.74
C ARG A 59 -11.56 18.15 -13.45
N GLN A 60 -11.87 19.41 -13.14
CA GLN A 60 -11.39 20.06 -11.92
C GLN A 60 -11.92 19.35 -10.67
N ALA A 61 -13.20 18.98 -10.64
CA ALA A 61 -13.77 18.20 -9.54
C ALA A 61 -13.11 16.81 -9.38
N LEU A 62 -12.76 16.15 -10.50
CA LEU A 62 -12.03 14.88 -10.48
C LEU A 62 -10.60 15.06 -9.94
N VAL A 63 -9.87 16.09 -10.38
CA VAL A 63 -8.53 16.41 -9.87
C VAL A 63 -8.59 16.65 -8.35
N SER A 64 -9.52 17.50 -7.89
CA SER A 64 -9.68 17.76 -6.46
C SER A 64 -10.06 16.52 -5.66
N SER A 65 -10.86 15.62 -6.24
CA SER A 65 -11.21 14.35 -5.60
C SER A 65 -10.00 13.42 -5.48
N VAL A 66 -9.21 13.27 -6.56
CA VAL A 66 -7.99 12.46 -6.54
C VAL A 66 -6.98 13.00 -5.53
N GLU A 67 -6.76 14.31 -5.50
CA GLU A 67 -5.86 14.96 -4.54
C GLU A 67 -6.32 14.79 -3.10
N LYS A 68 -7.64 14.85 -2.85
CA LYS A 68 -8.21 14.63 -1.53
C LYS A 68 -8.06 13.18 -1.07
N TYR A 69 -8.43 12.20 -1.90
CA TYR A 69 -8.45 10.80 -1.51
C TYR A 69 -7.06 10.16 -1.46
N PHE A 70 -6.15 10.60 -2.32
CA PHE A 70 -4.79 10.07 -2.40
C PHE A 70 -3.75 11.06 -1.88
N LYS A 71 -4.16 11.95 -0.97
CA LYS A 71 -3.33 13.00 -0.38
C LYS A 71 -1.92 12.52 -0.02
N HIS A 72 -1.85 11.51 0.85
CA HIS A 72 -0.58 10.93 1.33
C HIS A 72 0.24 10.25 0.22
N ALA A 73 -0.41 9.70 -0.80
CA ALA A 73 0.30 9.10 -1.93
C ALA A 73 0.88 10.18 -2.87
N LEU A 74 0.33 11.39 -2.87
CA LEU A 74 0.72 12.47 -3.79
C LEU A 74 1.70 13.46 -3.18
N VAL A 75 1.49 13.83 -1.92
CA VAL A 75 2.22 14.87 -1.19
C VAL A 75 2.61 14.35 0.19
N VAL A 76 3.80 14.71 0.65
CA VAL A 76 4.22 14.57 2.04
C VAL A 76 4.14 15.98 2.63
N ASP A 77 3.18 16.22 3.50
CA ASP A 77 2.88 17.58 3.98
C ASP A 77 3.88 18.08 5.03
N ASN A 78 4.38 17.17 5.87
CA ASN A 78 5.31 17.44 6.96
C ASN A 78 6.04 16.15 7.37
N GLU A 79 6.97 16.26 8.32
CA GLU A 79 7.75 15.13 8.85
C GLU A 79 6.89 14.10 9.58
N ASP A 80 5.76 14.53 10.13
CA ASP A 80 4.83 13.66 10.87
C ASP A 80 3.91 12.85 9.95
N ASP A 81 3.90 13.12 8.63
CA ASP A 81 3.10 12.37 7.66
C ASP A 81 3.76 11.03 7.32
N ILE A 82 3.73 10.12 8.30
CA ILE A 82 4.34 8.81 8.17
C ILE A 82 3.76 7.99 7.02
N VAL A 83 2.46 8.13 6.76
CA VAL A 83 1.78 7.42 5.67
C VAL A 83 2.32 7.93 4.33
N GLY A 84 2.52 9.24 4.20
CA GLY A 84 3.19 9.85 3.05
C GLY A 84 4.60 9.31 2.87
N HIS A 85 5.40 9.30 3.93
CA HIS A 85 6.76 8.75 3.92
C HIS A 85 6.81 7.27 3.53
N ILE A 86 5.86 6.44 3.98
CA ILE A 86 5.75 5.04 3.56
C ILE A 86 5.57 4.93 2.04
N TYR A 87 4.69 5.73 1.43
CA TYR A 87 4.48 5.70 -0.01
C TYR A 87 5.73 6.14 -0.80
N VAL A 88 6.44 7.16 -0.32
CA VAL A 88 7.70 7.61 -0.94
C VAL A 88 8.77 6.52 -0.83
N ALA A 89 9.01 6.00 0.37
CA ALA A 89 10.02 4.98 0.62
C ALA A 89 9.74 3.71 -0.21
N ALA A 90 8.49 3.24 -0.22
CA ALA A 90 8.10 2.08 -1.00
C ALA A 90 8.29 2.28 -2.52
N SER A 91 7.92 3.45 -3.05
CA SER A 91 8.13 3.78 -4.47
C SER A 91 9.62 3.84 -4.81
N PHE A 92 10.42 4.48 -3.94
CA PHE A 92 11.86 4.64 -4.13
C PHE A 92 12.63 3.31 -4.05
N LEU A 93 12.21 2.39 -3.18
CA LEU A 93 12.82 1.06 -3.04
C LEU A 93 12.41 0.07 -4.15
N ASP A 94 11.35 0.36 -4.89
CA ASP A 94 10.90 -0.49 -6.00
C ASP A 94 11.65 -0.14 -7.29
N PRO A 95 12.45 -1.06 -7.87
CA PRO A 95 13.23 -0.79 -9.08
C PRO A 95 12.40 -0.24 -10.25
N ARG A 96 11.11 -0.60 -10.33
CA ARG A 96 10.19 -0.15 -11.38
C ARG A 96 9.83 1.33 -11.29
N TYR A 97 9.96 1.92 -10.10
CA TYR A 97 9.55 3.29 -9.80
C TYR A 97 10.66 4.18 -9.21
N THR A 98 11.88 3.67 -9.07
CA THR A 98 13.07 4.41 -8.62
C THR A 98 13.23 5.79 -9.27
N THR A 99 12.93 5.93 -10.56
CA THR A 99 13.08 7.20 -11.31
C THR A 99 11.97 8.22 -11.03
N THR A 100 10.95 7.85 -10.24
CA THR A 100 9.79 8.71 -9.95
C THR A 100 9.97 9.58 -8.71
N GLU A 101 10.95 9.27 -7.86
CA GLU A 101 11.25 10.00 -6.64
C GLU A 101 12.66 10.60 -6.69
N SER A 102 12.86 11.71 -6.00
CA SER A 102 14.21 12.25 -5.83
C SER A 102 14.99 11.39 -4.84
N THR A 103 16.29 11.24 -5.04
CA THR A 103 17.16 10.51 -4.10
C THR A 103 17.11 11.10 -2.69
N VAL A 104 16.96 12.43 -2.58
CA VAL A 104 16.89 13.13 -1.29
C VAL A 104 15.59 12.79 -0.56
N ASP A 105 14.44 12.90 -1.23
CA ASP A 105 13.14 12.61 -0.63
C ASP A 105 12.98 11.12 -0.30
N GLY A 106 13.51 10.25 -1.17
CA GLY A 106 13.55 8.81 -0.97
C GLY A 106 14.30 8.43 0.30
N LYS A 107 15.53 8.92 0.46
CA LYS A 107 16.35 8.65 1.66
C LYS A 107 15.73 9.20 2.93
N ARG A 108 15.30 10.47 2.92
CA ARG A 108 14.61 11.09 4.06
C ARG A 108 13.37 10.29 4.49
N SER A 109 12.61 9.80 3.52
CA SER A 109 11.40 9.02 3.83
C SER A 109 11.71 7.63 4.37
N ILE A 110 12.80 7.00 3.91
CA ILE A 110 13.28 5.75 4.51
C ILE A 110 13.66 5.99 5.97
N GLU A 111 14.42 7.05 6.27
CA GLU A 111 14.84 7.38 7.64
C GLU A 111 13.64 7.59 8.56
N ALA A 112 12.65 8.38 8.14
CA ALA A 112 11.43 8.61 8.92
C ALA A 112 10.64 7.31 9.18
N VAL A 113 10.55 6.42 8.18
CA VAL A 113 9.87 5.12 8.32
C VAL A 113 10.61 4.19 9.28
N VAL A 114 11.94 4.13 9.15
CA VAL A 114 12.81 3.33 10.01
C VAL A 114 12.70 3.78 11.47
N GLU A 115 12.75 5.10 11.71
CA GLU A 115 12.60 5.71 13.03
C GLU A 115 11.22 5.40 13.62
N TYR A 116 10.14 5.62 12.87
CA TYR A 116 8.78 5.39 13.33
C TYR A 116 8.52 3.94 13.77
N PHE A 117 9.02 2.96 13.01
CA PHE A 117 8.86 1.55 13.36
C PHE A 117 9.88 1.07 14.41
N GLY A 118 10.83 1.93 14.81
CA GLY A 118 11.93 1.57 15.72
C GLY A 118 12.76 0.43 15.15
N ILE A 119 13.05 0.48 13.85
CA ILE A 119 13.92 -0.48 13.15
C ILE A 119 15.35 0.03 13.29
N ASP A 120 15.94 -0.12 14.47
CA ASP A 120 17.36 0.17 14.66
C ASP A 120 18.21 -1.08 14.39
N ASP A 121 19.48 -0.87 14.04
CA ASP A 121 20.44 -1.95 13.79
C ASP A 121 20.63 -2.84 15.03
N SER A 122 20.49 -2.30 16.24
CA SER A 122 20.54 -3.07 17.48
C SER A 122 19.37 -4.05 17.64
N ARG A 123 18.18 -3.73 17.11
CA ARG A 123 16.99 -4.58 17.13
C ARG A 123 17.06 -5.62 16.04
N ALA A 124 17.58 -5.27 14.86
CA ALA A 124 17.90 -6.24 13.82
C ALA A 124 18.96 -7.24 14.29
N GLN A 125 19.96 -6.77 15.03
CA GLN A 125 20.98 -7.61 15.66
C GLN A 125 20.40 -8.51 16.75
N ARG A 126 19.56 -7.99 17.66
CA ARG A 126 18.85 -8.82 18.67
C ARG A 126 17.95 -9.88 18.07
N VAL A 127 17.24 -9.58 16.98
CA VAL A 127 16.42 -10.57 16.27
C VAL A 127 17.30 -11.66 15.65
N ARG A 128 18.48 -11.31 15.10
CA ARG A 128 19.46 -12.30 14.61
C ARG A 128 20.03 -13.15 15.73
N GLU A 129 20.41 -12.55 16.85
CA GLU A 129 20.91 -13.25 18.04
C GLU A 129 19.85 -14.20 18.62
N LEU A 130 18.58 -13.77 18.72
CA LEU A 130 17.46 -14.63 19.14
C LEU A 130 17.17 -15.75 18.14
N SER A 131 17.31 -15.49 16.83
CA SER A 131 17.15 -16.51 15.79
C SER A 131 18.29 -17.53 15.79
N GLN A 132 19.50 -17.13 16.19
CA GLN A 132 20.63 -18.04 16.35
C GLN A 132 20.51 -18.85 17.64
N ALA A 133 20.12 -18.22 18.76
CA ALA A 133 19.87 -18.90 20.03
C ALA A 133 18.73 -19.93 19.93
N THR A 134 17.68 -19.65 19.16
CA THR A 134 16.58 -20.61 18.94
C THR A 134 16.99 -21.82 18.09
N ASN A 135 18.01 -21.71 17.23
CA ASN A 135 18.54 -22.85 16.47
C ASN A 135 19.41 -23.79 17.32
N GLU A 136 19.97 -23.31 18.44
CA GLU A 136 20.78 -24.13 19.37
C GLU A 136 19.92 -24.82 20.44
N ASP A 137 18.77 -24.23 20.81
CA ASP A 137 17.82 -24.79 21.81
C ASP A 137 16.58 -25.49 21.19
N SER A 138 16.58 -25.72 19.88
CA SER A 138 15.42 -26.25 19.13
C SER A 138 14.96 -27.65 19.57
N ASP A 139 15.87 -28.50 20.07
CA ASP A 139 15.51 -29.87 20.48
C ASP A 139 14.72 -29.93 21.79
N ASP A 140 14.94 -28.99 22.73
CA ASP A 140 14.21 -28.95 24.00
C ASP A 140 12.90 -28.14 23.91
N LEU A 141 12.83 -27.11 23.07
CA LEU A 141 11.64 -26.26 22.93
C LEU A 141 10.48 -26.95 22.17
N LEU A 142 10.78 -27.78 21.17
CA LEU A 142 9.76 -28.56 20.47
C LEU A 142 9.11 -29.61 21.38
N SER A 143 9.87 -30.17 22.33
CA SER A 143 9.35 -31.09 23.35
C SER A 143 8.41 -30.40 24.35
N GLY A 144 8.66 -29.11 24.65
CA GLY A 144 7.81 -28.28 25.51
C GLY A 144 6.51 -27.80 24.84
N LEU A 145 6.55 -27.47 23.55
CA LEU A 145 5.38 -27.06 22.77
C LEU A 145 4.48 -28.25 22.40
N GLN A 146 5.02 -29.44 22.15
CA GLN A 146 4.21 -30.66 21.99
C GLN A 146 3.55 -31.11 23.30
N ARG A 147 4.19 -30.89 24.47
CA ARG A 147 3.55 -31.17 25.78
C ARG A 147 2.42 -30.21 26.12
N ARG A 148 2.49 -28.94 25.69
CA ARG A 148 1.36 -27.99 25.87
C ARG A 148 0.20 -28.20 24.90
N SER A 149 0.43 -28.85 23.76
CA SER A 149 -0.64 -29.15 22.79
C SER A 149 -1.47 -30.40 23.15
N LEU A 150 -1.04 -31.21 24.13
CA LEU A 150 -1.70 -32.48 24.50
C LEU A 150 -2.40 -32.45 25.87
N SER A 151 -2.42 -31.32 26.58
CA SER A 151 -3.12 -31.20 27.88
C SER A 151 -4.40 -30.34 27.83
N THR A 152 -4.88 -29.95 26.65
CA THR A 152 -6.09 -29.12 26.48
C THR A 152 -7.19 -29.77 25.63
N PHE A 153 -7.07 -31.05 25.33
CA PHE A 153 -8.14 -31.82 24.68
C PHE A 153 -8.43 -33.10 25.45
N ASP A 154 -9.07 -32.97 26.60
CA ASP A 154 -10.04 -33.96 27.08
C ASP A 154 -10.93 -33.32 28.15
N GLU A 155 -12.11 -32.85 27.73
CA GLU A 155 -13.39 -33.18 28.37
C GLU A 155 -14.58 -32.84 27.43
N ASN A 156 -15.52 -33.77 27.40
CA ASN A 156 -16.50 -34.09 26.36
C ASN A 156 -17.56 -33.04 25.95
N PRO A 157 -18.24 -33.25 24.80
CA PRO A 157 -19.26 -32.39 24.20
C PRO A 157 -20.67 -32.81 24.61
N THR A 158 -21.49 -31.90 25.12
CA THR A 158 -22.95 -31.95 24.93
C THR A 158 -23.56 -30.60 25.30
N THR A 159 -24.70 -30.29 24.69
CA THR A 159 -25.61 -29.15 24.98
C THR A 159 -25.22 -27.77 24.46
N LEU A 160 -25.35 -27.59 23.13
CA LEU A 160 -25.83 -26.33 22.53
C LEU A 160 -26.67 -26.68 21.30
N SER A 161 -27.83 -27.28 21.56
CA SER A 161 -28.90 -27.49 20.57
C SER A 161 -30.22 -27.20 21.27
N LYS A 162 -30.44 -25.93 21.63
CA LYS A 162 -31.72 -25.33 22.04
C LYS A 162 -31.48 -23.86 22.37
N GLU A 163 -31.31 -23.04 21.34
CA GLU A 163 -31.60 -21.60 21.38
C GLU A 163 -31.52 -21.05 19.95
N LEU A 164 -32.42 -21.56 19.12
CA LEU A 164 -32.78 -20.98 17.82
C LEU A 164 -34.23 -21.38 17.55
N GLN A 165 -35.10 -20.88 18.42
CA GLN A 165 -36.55 -20.79 18.24
C GLN A 165 -37.08 -19.87 19.35
N VAL A 166 -37.07 -18.56 19.10
CA VAL A 166 -38.21 -17.62 19.24
C VAL A 166 -37.99 -16.50 18.25
#